data_AF-A0A3A8G9S6-F1
#
_entry.id   AF-A0A3A8G9S6-F1
#
_cell.length_a   1.000
_cell.length_b   1.000
_cell.length_c   1.000
_cell.angle_alpha   90.00
_cell.angle_beta   90.00
_cell.angle_gamma   90.00
#
_symmetry.space_group_name_H-M   'P 1'
#
loop_
_entity.id
_entity.type
_entity.pdbx_description
1 polymer ?
#
loop_
_entity_poly.entity_id
_entity_poly.type
_entity_poly.pdbx_seq_one_letter_code
_entity_poly.pdbx_strand_id
1 'polypeptide(L)'
;MMKHKTLKLSVLSIALTSLLTACGGGGGSDGGSTTPPANVQGRAIDGPLSGATVTFNDCNNAQTTTDASGNFTFPTGCSKSLVTITGGIDTATDLPFTGELKAPRSEGAQNKIVVSPITTLIQANVAAGASPAQAAQQVAAALNLTGVDLLSADPMTNQALYAKTVAVQELVEQIQTAVAGLGGSTSQADLTTKAFTALQAALTSSSAPNSGALTSAATISAALSATVDAVKNDLPQATQDKLANVKENLSALTSSVIANNVTKIETAITSVPAATFNNGTDSIKTATQSAIVSTKESVATQQIIEALAPVLTSAPASVAESLKEISVAVASNNSSSASTISTALDQIQTNVGTGVINVADIKDTVTKANDFYADYLKLEGFSIQSTSYTPTALNASLATPINVSSINNLLVGVSGVGKYNTTGITPITTGAALKIAVDTKEITIIADKLNLEFTAGTLTKAVIPSGAKVDVKSTLNTVASTNFTVDAEKNVLSGNKIALNTTTLSSLSPSLASQLTTFSLKDKTAALTAVISATPVFAITKADNTATLASKYTVGTVDGSGISAKFKVTQ
;
A
#
# COMPACT_ATOMS: atom_id res chain seq x y z
N MET A 1 48.00 -52.52 -11.64
CA MET A 1 47.40 -51.53 -10.72
C MET A 1 46.81 -50.41 -11.56
N MET A 2 45.52 -50.13 -11.35
CA MET A 2 44.60 -49.53 -12.30
C MET A 2 44.65 -48.01 -12.36
N LYS A 3 44.39 -47.50 -13.57
CA LYS A 3 44.33 -46.08 -13.98
C LYS A 3 42.96 -45.48 -13.66
N HIS A 4 42.97 -44.17 -13.36
CA HIS A 4 41.80 -43.31 -13.20
C HIS A 4 40.83 -43.35 -14.39
N LYS A 5 39.52 -43.29 -14.11
CA LYS A 5 38.48 -42.87 -15.06
C LYS A 5 37.50 -41.90 -14.40
N THR A 6 37.35 -40.77 -15.07
CA THR A 6 36.39 -39.68 -14.87
C THR A 6 34.97 -40.11 -15.27
N LEU A 7 33.97 -39.68 -14.49
CA LEU A 7 32.55 -39.88 -14.77
C LEU A 7 31.98 -38.65 -15.50
N LYS A 8 31.44 -38.86 -16.70
CA LYS A 8 30.76 -37.84 -17.51
C LYS A 8 29.27 -37.80 -17.15
N LEU A 9 28.73 -36.59 -16.96
CA LEU A 9 27.32 -36.33 -16.71
C LEU A 9 26.58 -36.13 -18.05
N SER A 10 25.53 -36.91 -18.27
CA SER A 10 24.69 -36.88 -19.48
C SER A 10 23.46 -36.01 -19.26
N VAL A 11 23.22 -35.11 -20.22
CA VAL A 11 22.05 -34.22 -20.34
C VAL A 11 20.82 -35.04 -20.77
N LEU A 12 19.71 -34.89 -20.06
CA LEU A 12 18.41 -35.47 -20.43
C LEU A 12 17.44 -34.35 -20.85
N SER A 13 17.23 -34.24 -22.16
CA SER A 13 16.23 -33.38 -22.80
C SER A 13 14.91 -34.15 -22.94
N ILE A 14 13.83 -33.66 -22.34
CA ILE A 14 12.47 -34.22 -22.52
C ILE A 14 11.71 -33.29 -23.48
N ALA A 15 11.47 -33.78 -24.69
CA ALA A 15 10.53 -33.22 -25.66
C ALA A 15 9.16 -33.86 -25.43
N LEU A 16 8.11 -33.04 -25.30
CA LEU A 16 6.72 -33.49 -25.32
C LEU A 16 6.03 -32.91 -26.57
N THR A 17 5.67 -33.81 -27.46
CA THR A 17 4.95 -33.60 -28.71
C THR A 17 3.44 -33.49 -28.46
N SER A 18 2.85 -32.41 -28.94
CA SER A 18 1.41 -32.19 -29.03
C SER A 18 0.83 -32.94 -30.24
N LEU A 19 -0.07 -33.89 -29.99
CA LEU A 19 -0.90 -34.51 -31.01
C LEU A 19 -2.27 -33.80 -31.07
N LEU A 20 -2.56 -33.22 -32.23
CA LEU A 20 -3.90 -32.79 -32.63
C LEU A 20 -4.71 -34.03 -33.02
N THR A 21 -5.87 -34.22 -32.40
CA THR A 21 -6.92 -35.12 -32.90
C THR A 21 -8.12 -34.29 -33.32
N ALA A 22 -8.29 -34.16 -34.64
CA ALA A 22 -9.55 -33.82 -35.28
C ALA A 22 -10.20 -35.13 -35.76
N CYS A 23 -11.43 -35.41 -35.34
CA CYS A 23 -12.30 -36.38 -35.98
C CYS A 23 -13.75 -35.95 -35.76
N GLY A 24 -14.50 -35.82 -36.86
CA GLY A 24 -15.91 -35.44 -36.85
C GLY A 24 -16.86 -36.64 -36.85
N GLY A 25 -18.14 -36.34 -36.59
CA GLY A 25 -19.28 -37.01 -37.21
C GLY A 25 -20.11 -37.97 -36.34
N GLY A 26 -21.34 -37.56 -36.03
CA GLY A 26 -22.52 -38.45 -36.11
C GLY A 26 -23.42 -38.60 -34.87
N GLY A 27 -24.71 -38.26 -35.03
CA GLY A 27 -25.85 -38.98 -34.43
C GLY A 27 -26.41 -38.46 -33.11
N GLY A 28 -27.63 -37.91 -33.14
CA GLY A 28 -28.29 -37.27 -31.99
C GLY A 28 -28.91 -38.19 -30.95
N SER A 29 -29.19 -37.62 -29.79
CA SER A 29 -30.31 -37.94 -28.89
C SER A 29 -30.48 -36.80 -27.90
N ASP A 30 -31.73 -36.37 -27.72
CA ASP A 30 -32.16 -35.35 -26.78
C ASP A 30 -31.72 -35.68 -25.35
N GLY A 31 -30.78 -34.89 -24.83
CA GLY A 31 -30.37 -34.90 -23.44
C GLY A 31 -29.91 -33.50 -23.11
N GLY A 32 -30.64 -32.82 -22.23
CA GLY A 32 -30.41 -31.43 -21.84
C GLY A 32 -28.93 -31.18 -21.57
N SER A 33 -28.29 -30.46 -22.50
CA SER A 33 -26.91 -30.02 -22.36
C SER A 33 -26.89 -28.95 -21.28
N THR A 34 -26.67 -29.36 -20.04
CA THR A 34 -26.09 -28.47 -19.04
C THR A 34 -24.65 -28.23 -19.47
N THR A 35 -24.47 -27.23 -20.34
CA THR A 35 -23.17 -26.61 -20.53
C THR A 35 -22.64 -26.32 -19.12
N PRO A 36 -21.43 -26.79 -18.75
CA PRO A 36 -20.83 -26.41 -17.49
C PRO A 36 -20.87 -24.89 -17.40
N PRO A 37 -21.36 -24.28 -16.30
CA PRO A 37 -21.42 -22.84 -16.21
C PRO A 37 -20.03 -22.29 -16.52
N ALA A 38 -19.93 -21.39 -17.49
CA ALA A 38 -18.67 -20.76 -17.85
C ALA A 38 -18.11 -20.11 -16.59
N ASN A 39 -16.93 -20.56 -16.13
CA ASN A 39 -16.28 -19.98 -14.97
C ASN A 39 -15.96 -18.52 -15.30
N VAL A 40 -16.60 -17.59 -14.59
CA VAL A 40 -16.31 -16.16 -14.71
C VAL A 40 -14.86 -15.94 -14.31
N GLN A 41 -14.12 -15.23 -15.16
CA GLN A 41 -12.73 -14.87 -14.90
C GLN A 41 -12.64 -13.44 -14.38
N GLY A 42 -11.68 -13.18 -13.51
CA GLY A 42 -11.41 -11.87 -12.97
C GLY A 42 -9.95 -11.48 -13.16
N ARG A 43 -9.68 -10.17 -13.18
CA ARG A 43 -8.32 -9.63 -13.22
C ARG A 43 -8.15 -8.43 -12.30
N ALA A 44 -7.07 -8.42 -11.53
CA ALA A 44 -6.73 -7.31 -10.63
C ALA A 44 -5.59 -6.46 -11.23
N ILE A 45 -5.86 -5.19 -11.49
CA ILE A 45 -4.98 -4.28 -12.25
C ILE A 45 -4.88 -2.91 -11.56
N ASP A 46 -3.74 -2.63 -10.93
CA ASP A 46 -3.15 -1.29 -10.78
C ASP A 46 -2.06 -1.16 -11.86
N GLY A 47 -0.97 -1.91 -11.73
CA GLY A 47 -0.52 -2.86 -12.75
C GLY A 47 -0.95 -4.29 -12.37
N PRO A 48 -0.65 -5.34 -13.15
CA PRO A 48 -1.13 -6.68 -12.82
C PRO A 48 -0.66 -7.10 -11.42
N LEU A 49 -1.62 -7.35 -10.53
CA LEU A 49 -1.32 -7.64 -9.13
C LEU A 49 -1.10 -9.14 -8.96
N SER A 50 0.14 -9.56 -8.68
CA SER A 50 0.52 -10.96 -8.47
C SER A 50 0.38 -11.38 -7.01
N GLY A 51 -0.25 -12.53 -6.77
CA GLY A 51 -0.39 -13.11 -5.43
C GLY A 51 -1.28 -12.31 -4.47
N ALA A 52 -2.09 -11.40 -5.00
CA ALA A 52 -3.05 -10.60 -4.24
C ALA A 52 -4.19 -11.48 -3.74
N THR A 53 -4.79 -11.11 -2.60
CA THR A 53 -5.95 -11.79 -2.04
C THR A 53 -7.21 -11.21 -2.65
N VAL A 54 -8.04 -12.09 -3.21
CA VAL A 54 -9.34 -11.73 -3.77
C VAL A 54 -10.41 -12.19 -2.79
N THR A 55 -11.25 -11.27 -2.32
CA THR A 55 -12.39 -11.56 -1.45
C THR A 55 -13.70 -11.31 -2.18
N PHE A 56 -14.58 -12.31 -2.18
CA PHE A 56 -15.94 -12.22 -2.70
C PHE A 56 -16.88 -11.89 -1.54
N ASN A 57 -17.09 -10.60 -1.28
CA ASN A 57 -17.71 -10.09 -0.05
C ASN A 57 -19.12 -10.66 0.20
N ASP A 58 -19.93 -10.79 -0.86
CA ASP A 58 -21.32 -11.27 -0.75
C ASP A 58 -21.44 -12.79 -0.90
N CYS A 59 -20.31 -13.49 -0.96
CA CYS A 59 -20.23 -14.94 -1.13
C CYS A 59 -19.55 -15.59 0.07
N ASN A 60 -20.09 -15.35 1.27
CA ASN A 60 -19.51 -15.79 2.55
C ASN A 60 -18.03 -15.38 2.73
N ASN A 61 -17.62 -14.25 2.15
CA ASN A 61 -16.22 -13.83 2.08
C ASN A 61 -15.29 -14.93 1.56
N ALA A 62 -15.74 -15.72 0.57
CA ALA A 62 -14.87 -16.68 -0.11
C ALA A 62 -13.62 -15.97 -0.65
N GLN A 63 -12.49 -16.67 -0.66
CA GLN A 63 -11.21 -16.10 -1.09
C GLN A 63 -10.52 -16.95 -2.14
N THR A 64 -9.77 -16.27 -3.01
CA THR A 64 -8.79 -16.87 -3.92
C THR A 64 -7.58 -15.95 -4.03
N THR A 65 -6.59 -16.32 -4.83
CA THR A 65 -5.40 -15.50 -5.09
C THR A 65 -5.20 -15.25 -6.57
N THR A 66 -4.61 -14.11 -6.91
CA THR A 66 -4.24 -13.80 -8.29
C THR A 66 -2.95 -14.49 -8.72
N ASP A 67 -2.86 -14.84 -10.01
CA ASP A 67 -1.63 -15.30 -10.65
C ASP A 67 -0.68 -14.13 -11.02
N ALA A 68 0.46 -14.44 -11.64
CA ALA A 68 1.46 -13.44 -12.04
C ALA A 68 0.95 -12.39 -13.03
N SER A 69 -0.13 -12.65 -13.76
CA SER A 69 -0.78 -11.73 -14.70
C SER A 69 -2.01 -11.05 -14.10
N GLY A 70 -2.22 -11.19 -12.78
CA GLY A 70 -3.35 -10.65 -12.06
C GLY A 70 -4.65 -11.43 -12.25
N ASN A 71 -4.65 -12.58 -12.92
CA ASN A 71 -5.87 -13.34 -13.17
C ASN A 71 -6.31 -14.12 -11.93
N PHE A 72 -7.63 -14.25 -11.77
CA PHE A 72 -8.24 -15.13 -10.78
C PHE A 72 -9.55 -15.72 -11.32
N THR A 73 -10.03 -16.78 -10.69
CA THR A 73 -11.31 -17.42 -11.04
C THR A 73 -12.33 -17.22 -9.93
N PHE A 74 -13.59 -17.04 -10.30
CA PHE A 74 -14.67 -16.96 -9.34
C PHE A 74 -14.97 -18.36 -8.78
N PRO A 75 -15.12 -18.53 -7.46
CA PRO A 75 -15.68 -19.74 -6.89
C PRO A 75 -17.12 -19.95 -7.40
N THR A 76 -17.53 -21.21 -7.46
CA THR A 76 -18.88 -21.59 -7.90
C THR A 76 -19.95 -20.82 -7.12
N GLY A 77 -20.86 -20.15 -7.82
CA GLY A 77 -21.95 -19.37 -7.23
C GLY A 77 -21.60 -17.95 -6.79
N CYS A 78 -20.34 -17.52 -6.89
CA CYS A 78 -19.91 -16.18 -6.45
C CYS A 78 -19.89 -15.11 -7.57
N SER A 79 -20.34 -15.41 -8.78
CA SER A 79 -20.20 -14.55 -9.98
C SER A 79 -20.85 -13.16 -9.88
N LYS A 80 -21.77 -12.96 -8.93
CA LYS A 80 -22.47 -11.67 -8.70
C LYS A 80 -21.94 -10.89 -7.50
N SER A 81 -20.89 -11.37 -6.84
CA SER A 81 -20.36 -10.75 -5.63
C SER A 81 -19.68 -9.41 -5.95
N LEU A 82 -19.78 -8.46 -5.01
CA LEU A 82 -18.76 -7.43 -4.88
C LEU A 82 -17.39 -8.11 -4.71
N VAL A 83 -16.38 -7.64 -5.42
CA VAL A 83 -15.03 -8.19 -5.33
C VAL A 83 -14.10 -7.15 -4.72
N THR A 84 -13.33 -7.56 -3.72
CA THR A 84 -12.30 -6.75 -3.07
C THR A 84 -10.92 -7.41 -3.27
N ILE A 85 -9.92 -6.62 -3.65
CA ILE A 85 -8.52 -7.05 -3.78
C ILE A 85 -7.67 -6.32 -2.76
N THR A 86 -6.83 -7.07 -2.04
CA THR A 86 -5.81 -6.52 -1.12
C THR A 86 -4.48 -7.27 -1.27
N GLY A 87 -3.38 -6.55 -0.99
CA GLY A 87 -2.03 -7.12 -1.04
C GLY A 87 -1.57 -7.50 -2.46
N GLY A 88 -0.50 -8.30 -2.50
CA GLY A 88 0.14 -8.72 -3.76
C GLY A 88 1.27 -7.79 -4.18
N ILE A 89 1.91 -8.11 -5.31
CA ILE A 89 2.94 -7.29 -5.96
C ILE A 89 2.38 -6.72 -7.24
N ASP A 90 2.46 -5.41 -7.41
CA ASP A 90 2.24 -4.78 -8.70
C ASP A 90 3.41 -5.12 -9.62
N THR A 91 3.18 -6.02 -10.58
CA THR A 91 4.24 -6.50 -11.48
C THR A 91 4.77 -5.45 -12.44
N ALA A 92 4.06 -4.33 -12.64
CA ALA A 92 4.53 -3.21 -13.45
C ALA A 92 5.52 -2.30 -12.68
N THR A 93 5.54 -2.36 -11.34
CA THR A 93 6.41 -1.53 -10.50
C THR A 93 7.36 -2.33 -9.60
N ASP A 94 7.10 -3.63 -9.39
CA ASP A 94 7.73 -4.49 -8.37
C ASP A 94 7.50 -4.02 -6.93
N LEU A 95 6.53 -3.13 -6.71
CA LEU A 95 6.17 -2.65 -5.38
C LEU A 95 5.03 -3.49 -4.80
N PRO A 96 5.05 -3.76 -3.48
CA PRO A 96 3.88 -4.30 -2.80
C PRO A 96 2.67 -3.38 -2.94
N PHE A 97 1.53 -3.94 -3.29
CA PHE A 97 0.27 -3.23 -3.29
C PHE A 97 -0.27 -3.16 -1.85
N THR A 98 -0.48 -1.94 -1.36
CA THR A 98 -0.84 -1.68 0.06
C THR A 98 -2.26 -1.16 0.24
N GLY A 99 -2.95 -0.84 -0.85
CA GLY A 99 -4.32 -0.36 -0.85
C GLY A 99 -5.37 -1.47 -0.88
N GLU A 100 -6.58 -1.04 -1.20
CA GLU A 100 -7.74 -1.90 -1.44
C GLU A 100 -8.40 -1.49 -2.75
N LEU A 101 -8.62 -2.45 -3.67
CA LEU A 101 -9.35 -2.22 -4.92
C LEU A 101 -10.68 -2.95 -4.89
N LYS A 102 -11.71 -2.35 -5.47
CA LYS A 102 -13.06 -2.92 -5.54
C LYS A 102 -13.59 -2.95 -6.96
N ALA A 103 -14.41 -3.94 -7.27
CA ALA A 103 -15.25 -3.95 -8.45
C ALA A 103 -16.70 -4.21 -8.03
N PRO A 104 -17.67 -3.47 -8.59
CA PRO A 104 -19.07 -3.61 -8.23
C PRO A 104 -19.64 -4.97 -8.61
N ARG A 105 -20.78 -5.30 -8.01
CA ARG A 105 -21.56 -6.49 -8.35
C ARG A 105 -21.83 -6.51 -9.85
N SER A 106 -21.59 -7.66 -10.47
CA SER A 106 -21.97 -7.87 -11.87
C SER A 106 -23.48 -8.05 -11.98
N GLU A 107 -24.14 -7.20 -12.77
CA GLU A 107 -25.60 -7.24 -13.00
C GLU A 107 -25.99 -8.07 -14.24
N GLY A 108 -25.06 -8.79 -14.88
CA GLY A 108 -25.33 -9.52 -16.11
C GLY A 108 -24.40 -10.69 -16.41
N ALA A 109 -24.53 -11.28 -17.60
CA ALA A 109 -23.66 -12.33 -18.11
C ALA A 109 -22.31 -11.77 -18.56
N GLN A 110 -21.52 -11.24 -17.63
CA GLN A 110 -20.14 -10.86 -17.91
C GLN A 110 -19.23 -12.08 -17.69
N ASN A 111 -18.46 -12.42 -18.72
CA ASN A 111 -17.48 -13.51 -18.64
C ASN A 111 -16.15 -13.06 -18.01
N LYS A 112 -15.96 -11.74 -17.85
CA LYS A 112 -14.74 -11.13 -17.34
C LYS A 112 -15.05 -9.91 -16.47
N ILE A 113 -14.42 -9.83 -15.30
CA ILE A 113 -14.45 -8.67 -14.40
C ILE A 113 -13.04 -8.12 -14.25
N VAL A 114 -12.90 -6.80 -14.26
CA VAL A 114 -11.65 -6.13 -13.89
C VAL A 114 -11.84 -5.45 -12.54
N VAL A 115 -10.85 -5.61 -11.67
CA VAL A 115 -10.76 -4.93 -10.37
C VAL A 115 -9.56 -3.99 -10.44
N SER A 116 -9.82 -2.69 -10.46
CA SER A 116 -8.83 -1.63 -10.66
C SER A 116 -9.16 -0.38 -9.83
N PRO A 117 -8.22 0.58 -9.70
CA PRO A 117 -8.51 1.91 -9.16
C PRO A 117 -9.75 2.58 -9.80
N ILE A 118 -9.96 2.41 -11.11
CA ILE A 118 -11.14 2.94 -11.80
C ILE A 118 -12.42 2.22 -11.39
N THR A 119 -12.44 0.89 -11.31
CA THR A 119 -13.64 0.19 -10.83
C THR A 119 -13.92 0.46 -9.35
N THR A 120 -12.90 0.86 -8.60
CA THR A 120 -13.03 1.31 -7.21
C THR A 120 -13.75 2.66 -7.13
N LEU A 121 -13.44 3.60 -8.03
CA LEU A 121 -14.22 4.84 -8.19
C LEU A 121 -15.67 4.55 -8.60
N ILE A 122 -15.88 3.61 -9.53
CA ILE A 122 -17.23 3.18 -9.93
C ILE A 122 -17.97 2.62 -8.71
N GLN A 123 -17.33 1.75 -7.93
CA GLN A 123 -17.93 1.19 -6.71
C GLN A 123 -18.23 2.28 -5.66
N ALA A 124 -17.39 3.30 -5.51
CA ALA A 124 -17.69 4.42 -4.61
C ALA A 124 -18.97 5.15 -5.03
N ASN A 125 -19.19 5.34 -6.34
CA ASN A 125 -20.41 5.93 -6.86
C ASN A 125 -21.64 5.01 -6.70
N VAL A 126 -21.46 3.70 -6.87
CA VAL A 126 -22.52 2.71 -6.58
C VAL A 126 -22.92 2.76 -5.10
N ALA A 127 -21.95 2.90 -4.19
CA ALA A 127 -22.22 3.06 -2.76
C ALA A 127 -22.95 4.38 -2.45
N ALA A 128 -22.80 5.40 -3.30
CA ALA A 128 -23.57 6.65 -3.24
C ALA A 128 -24.98 6.54 -3.86
N GLY A 129 -25.37 5.38 -4.41
CA GLY A 129 -26.73 5.08 -4.87
C GLY A 129 -26.91 4.99 -6.39
N ALA A 130 -25.86 5.18 -7.20
CA ALA A 130 -25.93 4.97 -8.64
C ALA A 130 -25.99 3.48 -9.00
N SER A 131 -26.59 3.12 -10.15
CA SER A 131 -26.40 1.77 -10.69
C SER A 131 -24.97 1.59 -11.23
N PRO A 132 -24.42 0.36 -11.30
CA PRO A 132 -23.10 0.11 -11.87
C PRO A 132 -22.91 0.70 -13.27
N ALA A 133 -23.94 0.63 -14.12
CA ALA A 133 -23.89 1.19 -15.48
C ALA A 133 -23.84 2.73 -15.48
N GLN A 134 -24.68 3.38 -14.65
CA GLN A 134 -24.67 4.84 -14.52
C GLN A 134 -23.35 5.33 -13.93
N ALA A 135 -22.86 4.66 -12.89
CA ALA A 135 -21.59 4.95 -12.26
C ALA A 135 -20.42 4.83 -13.26
N ALA A 136 -20.38 3.75 -14.05
CA ALA A 136 -19.37 3.55 -15.08
C ALA A 136 -19.40 4.66 -16.14
N GLN A 137 -20.58 5.07 -16.59
CA GLN A 137 -20.72 6.17 -17.56
C GLN A 137 -20.23 7.51 -17.01
N GLN A 138 -20.57 7.83 -15.75
CA GLN A 138 -20.12 9.07 -15.11
C GLN A 138 -18.60 9.09 -14.93
N VAL A 139 -18.00 7.99 -14.47
CA VAL A 139 -16.54 7.87 -14.36
C VAL A 139 -15.87 7.93 -15.73
N ALA A 140 -16.44 7.27 -16.75
CA ALA A 140 -15.94 7.33 -18.11
C ALA A 140 -15.97 8.75 -18.69
N ALA A 141 -17.03 9.52 -18.43
CA ALA A 141 -17.10 10.92 -18.83
C ALA A 141 -16.03 11.75 -18.11
N ALA A 142 -15.95 11.66 -16.78
CA ALA A 142 -15.00 12.44 -15.97
C ALA A 142 -13.53 12.17 -16.32
N LEU A 143 -13.18 10.93 -16.68
CA LEU A 143 -11.82 10.53 -17.01
C LEU A 143 -11.49 10.58 -18.50
N ASN A 144 -12.43 11.04 -19.34
CA ASN A 144 -12.31 11.04 -20.80
C ASN A 144 -12.08 9.64 -21.42
N LEU A 145 -12.80 8.64 -20.90
CA LEU A 145 -12.78 7.23 -21.33
C LEU A 145 -14.15 6.82 -21.92
N THR A 146 -14.91 7.76 -22.47
CA THR A 146 -16.23 7.49 -23.04
C THR A 146 -16.13 6.45 -24.16
N GLY A 147 -17.01 5.45 -24.14
CA GLY A 147 -16.99 4.34 -25.09
C GLY A 147 -16.13 3.14 -24.67
N VAL A 148 -15.37 3.23 -23.57
CA VAL A 148 -14.67 2.09 -22.97
C VAL A 148 -15.58 1.41 -21.95
N ASP A 149 -15.70 0.07 -22.01
CA ASP A 149 -16.36 -0.70 -20.97
C ASP A 149 -15.46 -0.83 -19.73
N LEU A 150 -15.55 0.14 -18.82
CA LEU A 150 -14.69 0.22 -17.65
C LEU A 150 -14.84 -0.95 -16.66
N LEU A 151 -15.90 -1.77 -16.76
CA LEU A 151 -16.12 -2.90 -15.86
C LEU A 151 -15.38 -4.17 -16.30
N SER A 152 -15.03 -4.28 -17.59
CA SER A 152 -14.44 -5.50 -18.16
C SER A 152 -13.20 -5.27 -19.03
N ALA A 153 -12.98 -4.05 -19.52
CA ALA A 153 -11.84 -3.71 -20.36
C ALA A 153 -10.54 -3.84 -19.57
N ASP A 154 -9.56 -4.50 -20.17
CA ASP A 154 -8.23 -4.64 -19.58
C ASP A 154 -7.37 -3.38 -19.80
N PRO A 155 -6.97 -2.67 -18.72
CA PRO A 155 -6.06 -1.54 -18.86
C PRO A 155 -4.76 -1.91 -19.59
N MET A 156 -4.23 -3.13 -19.40
CA MET A 156 -2.98 -3.56 -20.05
C MET A 156 -3.08 -3.73 -21.58
N THR A 157 -4.28 -3.60 -22.15
CA THR A 157 -4.52 -3.60 -23.61
C THR A 157 -5.00 -2.25 -24.14
N ASN A 158 -5.19 -1.26 -23.27
CA ASN A 158 -5.68 0.07 -23.61
C ASN A 158 -4.85 1.12 -22.86
N GLN A 159 -3.92 1.75 -23.58
CA GLN A 159 -2.97 2.72 -23.00
C GLN A 159 -3.64 3.89 -22.29
N ALA A 160 -4.73 4.44 -22.85
CA ALA A 160 -5.46 5.54 -22.21
C ALA A 160 -6.13 5.09 -20.91
N LEU A 161 -6.72 3.89 -20.90
CA LEU A 161 -7.31 3.29 -19.70
C LEU A 161 -6.22 3.00 -18.64
N TYR A 162 -5.06 2.48 -19.03
CA TYR A 162 -3.95 2.22 -18.11
C TYR A 162 -3.40 3.52 -17.49
N ALA A 163 -3.18 4.56 -18.31
CA ALA A 163 -2.71 5.85 -17.83
C ALA A 163 -3.64 6.40 -16.73
N LYS A 164 -4.96 6.40 -16.98
CA LYS A 164 -5.95 6.84 -15.99
C LYS A 164 -6.07 5.91 -14.79
N THR A 165 -5.84 4.61 -14.97
CA THR A 165 -5.86 3.62 -13.87
C THR A 165 -4.77 3.92 -12.85
N VAL A 166 -3.52 4.04 -13.30
CA VAL A 166 -2.38 4.32 -12.42
C VAL A 166 -2.45 5.75 -11.86
N ALA A 167 -2.90 6.72 -12.65
CA ALA A 167 -3.06 8.11 -12.21
C ALA A 167 -4.11 8.28 -11.10
N VAL A 168 -5.22 7.53 -11.15
CA VAL A 168 -6.22 7.51 -10.08
C VAL A 168 -5.61 6.94 -8.80
N GLN A 169 -4.86 5.84 -8.89
CA GLN A 169 -4.21 5.24 -7.73
C GLN A 169 -3.23 6.23 -7.07
N GLU A 170 -2.35 6.84 -7.86
CA GLU A 170 -1.38 7.83 -7.37
C GLU A 170 -2.08 9.01 -6.70
N LEU A 171 -3.12 9.57 -7.32
CA LEU A 171 -3.85 10.70 -6.75
C LEU A 171 -4.45 10.33 -5.39
N VAL A 172 -5.03 9.14 -5.28
CA VAL A 172 -5.61 8.65 -4.04
C VAL A 172 -4.53 8.44 -2.97
N GLU A 173 -3.37 7.84 -3.31
CA GLU A 173 -2.24 7.65 -2.38
C GLU A 173 -1.65 8.97 -1.88
N GLN A 174 -1.57 9.97 -2.76
CA GLN A 174 -1.10 11.32 -2.40
C GLN A 174 -2.10 12.07 -1.51
N ILE A 175 -3.41 11.95 -1.78
CA ILE A 175 -4.46 12.46 -0.89
C ILE A 175 -4.39 11.81 0.49
N GLN A 176 -4.23 10.48 0.54
CA GLN A 176 -4.06 9.75 1.80
C GLN A 176 -2.82 10.23 2.55
N THR A 177 -1.69 10.39 1.86
CA THR A 177 -0.44 10.89 2.46
C THR A 177 -0.64 12.29 3.02
N ALA A 178 -1.34 13.16 2.30
CA ALA A 178 -1.61 14.52 2.76
C ALA A 178 -2.49 14.54 4.02
N VAL A 179 -3.58 13.76 4.02
CA VAL A 179 -4.52 13.72 5.15
C VAL A 179 -3.91 13.01 6.36
N ALA A 180 -3.16 11.92 6.15
CA ALA A 180 -2.44 11.25 7.23
C ALA A 180 -1.38 12.15 7.88
N GLY A 181 -0.79 13.08 7.11
CA GLY A 181 0.15 14.08 7.61
C GLY A 181 -0.46 15.09 8.59
N LEU A 182 -1.79 15.21 8.66
CA LEU A 182 -2.48 15.99 9.70
C LEU A 182 -2.48 15.29 11.06
N GLY A 183 -2.01 14.04 11.11
CA GLY A 183 -2.16 13.14 12.24
C GLY A 183 -3.56 12.54 12.34
N GLY A 184 -3.78 11.77 13.39
CA GLY A 184 -5.06 11.13 13.69
C GLY A 184 -4.97 9.60 13.73
N SER A 185 -6.11 8.96 13.96
CA SER A 185 -6.19 7.49 14.17
C SER A 185 -7.03 6.75 13.13
N THR A 186 -7.37 7.38 12.00
CA THR A 186 -8.08 6.69 10.91
C THR A 186 -7.18 5.61 10.31
N SER A 187 -7.73 4.41 10.14
CA SER A 187 -6.96 3.32 9.54
C SER A 187 -6.61 3.57 8.08
N GLN A 188 -5.51 3.01 7.58
CA GLN A 188 -5.09 3.18 6.20
C GLN A 188 -6.13 2.59 5.22
N ALA A 189 -6.78 1.48 5.58
CA ALA A 189 -7.88 0.91 4.80
C ALA A 189 -9.11 1.84 4.75
N ASP A 190 -9.51 2.41 5.89
CA ASP A 190 -10.63 3.35 5.96
C ASP A 190 -10.31 4.65 5.24
N LEU A 191 -9.09 5.17 5.41
CA LEU A 191 -8.60 6.36 4.72
C LEU A 191 -8.58 6.14 3.20
N THR A 192 -8.20 4.95 2.75
CA THR A 192 -8.28 4.56 1.33
C THR A 192 -9.71 4.62 0.81
N THR A 193 -10.66 4.01 1.52
CA THR A 193 -12.08 4.05 1.15
C THR A 193 -12.63 5.48 1.12
N LYS A 194 -12.28 6.30 2.12
CA LYS A 194 -12.69 7.71 2.20
C LYS A 194 -12.09 8.54 1.07
N ALA A 195 -10.82 8.35 0.74
CA ALA A 195 -10.14 9.06 -0.34
C ALA A 195 -10.73 8.72 -1.73
N PHE A 196 -11.02 7.45 -2.01
CA PHE A 196 -11.71 7.05 -3.24
C PHE A 196 -13.11 7.67 -3.33
N THR A 197 -13.86 7.67 -2.23
CA THR A 197 -15.20 8.28 -2.17
C THR A 197 -15.14 9.79 -2.40
N ALA A 198 -14.20 10.47 -1.76
CA ALA A 198 -13.98 11.90 -1.93
C ALA A 198 -13.54 12.26 -3.35
N LEU A 199 -12.63 11.49 -3.96
CA LEU A 199 -12.20 11.68 -5.33
C LEU A 199 -13.34 11.46 -6.32
N GLN A 200 -14.16 10.42 -6.11
CA GLN A 200 -15.33 10.17 -6.95
C GLN A 200 -16.32 11.34 -6.90
N ALA A 201 -16.60 11.87 -5.72
CA ALA A 201 -17.49 13.03 -5.56
C ALA A 201 -16.89 14.28 -6.20
N ALA A 202 -15.58 14.51 -6.06
CA ALA A 202 -14.88 15.62 -6.70
C ALA A 202 -14.93 15.54 -8.23
N LEU A 203 -14.69 14.36 -8.81
CA LEU A 203 -14.71 14.14 -10.25
C LEU A 203 -16.10 14.37 -10.86
N THR A 204 -17.15 13.96 -10.16
CA THR A 204 -18.54 14.09 -10.64
C THR A 204 -19.15 15.47 -10.39
N SER A 205 -18.59 16.26 -9.47
CA SER A 205 -19.00 17.65 -9.20
C SER A 205 -18.19 18.70 -9.96
N SER A 206 -17.00 18.36 -10.47
CA SER A 206 -16.15 19.30 -11.18
C SER A 206 -16.67 19.63 -12.58
N SER A 207 -16.62 20.91 -12.95
CA SER A 207 -16.80 21.37 -14.34
C SER A 207 -15.48 21.38 -15.13
N ALA A 208 -14.43 20.70 -14.62
CA ALA A 208 -13.11 20.70 -15.23
C ALA A 208 -13.15 19.96 -16.58
N PRO A 209 -12.31 20.34 -17.57
CA PRO A 209 -12.24 19.61 -18.82
C PRO A 209 -11.82 18.16 -18.57
N ASN A 210 -12.58 17.21 -19.10
CA ASN A 210 -12.43 15.75 -18.88
C ASN A 210 -10.98 15.23 -19.10
N SER A 211 -10.17 15.90 -19.93
CA SER A 211 -8.77 15.52 -20.20
C SER A 211 -7.79 15.83 -19.05
N GLY A 212 -8.10 16.77 -18.15
CA GLY A 212 -7.25 17.20 -17.03
C GLY A 212 -7.90 17.06 -15.65
N ALA A 213 -8.98 16.27 -15.54
CA ALA A 213 -9.78 16.20 -14.31
C ALA A 213 -8.95 15.76 -13.08
N LEU A 214 -7.99 14.84 -13.25
CA LEU A 214 -7.14 14.32 -12.16
C LEU A 214 -6.01 15.26 -11.74
N THR A 215 -5.62 16.21 -12.59
CA THR A 215 -4.52 17.17 -12.32
C THR A 215 -5.03 18.57 -12.00
N SER A 216 -6.35 18.78 -12.09
CA SER A 216 -7.01 20.03 -11.74
C SER A 216 -6.90 20.34 -10.25
N ALA A 217 -6.40 21.53 -9.92
CA ALA A 217 -6.34 22.02 -8.55
C ALA A 217 -7.72 22.01 -7.87
N ALA A 218 -8.81 22.26 -8.60
CA ALA A 218 -10.16 22.23 -8.06
C ALA A 218 -10.59 20.81 -7.64
N THR A 219 -10.33 19.80 -8.49
CA THR A 219 -10.64 18.40 -8.18
C THR A 219 -9.82 17.92 -6.99
N ILE A 220 -8.51 18.20 -7.00
CA ILE A 220 -7.59 17.79 -5.92
C ILE A 220 -8.00 18.44 -4.60
N SER A 221 -8.26 19.75 -4.59
CA SER A 221 -8.69 20.48 -3.39
C SER A 221 -10.03 19.99 -2.86
N ALA A 222 -10.99 19.68 -3.74
CA ALA A 222 -12.28 19.13 -3.36
C ALA A 222 -12.14 17.72 -2.74
N ALA A 223 -11.33 16.86 -3.35
CA ALA A 223 -11.08 15.52 -2.85
C ALA A 223 -10.31 15.54 -1.50
N LEU A 224 -9.29 16.39 -1.35
CA LEU A 224 -8.60 16.62 -0.08
C LEU A 224 -9.58 17.09 1.00
N SER A 225 -10.37 18.13 0.72
CA SER A 225 -11.32 18.70 1.66
C SER A 225 -12.36 17.68 2.12
N ALA A 226 -12.94 16.92 1.19
CA ALA A 226 -13.93 15.89 1.51
C ALA A 226 -13.30 14.71 2.28
N THR A 227 -12.04 14.35 2.01
CA THR A 227 -11.33 13.32 2.77
C THR A 227 -11.07 13.79 4.21
N VAL A 228 -10.63 15.04 4.39
CA VAL A 228 -10.46 15.67 5.72
C VAL A 228 -11.78 15.69 6.50
N ASP A 229 -12.88 16.07 5.86
CA ASP A 229 -14.21 16.05 6.49
C ASP A 229 -14.63 14.63 6.92
N ALA A 230 -14.30 13.62 6.10
CA ALA A 230 -14.63 12.22 6.37
C ALA A 230 -13.83 11.61 7.54
N VAL A 231 -12.66 12.18 7.88
CA VAL A 231 -11.81 11.72 9.01
C VAL A 231 -11.82 12.66 10.21
N LYS A 232 -12.61 13.74 10.17
CA LYS A 232 -12.54 14.83 11.16
C LYS A 232 -12.55 14.37 12.63
N ASN A 233 -13.32 13.33 12.96
CA ASN A 233 -13.47 12.86 14.33
C ASN A 233 -12.21 12.15 14.86
N ASP A 234 -11.34 11.69 13.96
CA ASP A 234 -10.11 10.97 14.29
C ASP A 234 -8.89 11.92 14.31
N LEU A 235 -9.05 13.19 13.88
CA LEU A 235 -7.97 14.18 13.84
C LEU A 235 -7.65 14.74 15.25
N PRO A 236 -6.46 15.30 15.48
CA PRO A 236 -6.15 16.01 16.71
C PRO A 236 -7.13 17.17 16.98
N GLN A 237 -7.46 17.42 18.25
CA GLN A 237 -8.45 18.45 18.63
C GLN A 237 -8.12 19.84 18.06
N ALA A 238 -6.85 20.24 18.07
CA ALA A 238 -6.40 21.51 17.50
C ALA A 238 -6.70 21.64 15.99
N THR A 239 -6.63 20.52 15.26
CA THR A 239 -7.01 20.43 13.84
C THR A 239 -8.52 20.50 13.67
N GLN A 240 -9.28 19.81 14.51
CA GLN A 240 -10.76 19.83 14.49
C GLN A 240 -11.31 21.25 14.70
N ASP A 241 -10.78 21.97 15.69
CA ASP A 241 -11.23 23.33 16.04
C ASP A 241 -11.00 24.35 14.91
N LYS A 242 -10.10 24.04 13.97
CA LYS A 242 -9.71 24.90 12.84
C LYS A 242 -9.88 24.20 11.49
N LEU A 243 -10.81 23.25 11.39
CA LEU A 243 -10.97 22.38 10.22
C LEU A 243 -11.10 23.14 8.89
N ALA A 244 -11.83 24.25 8.87
CA ALA A 244 -11.99 25.07 7.67
C ALA A 244 -10.63 25.64 7.18
N ASN A 245 -9.83 26.19 8.10
CA ASN A 245 -8.50 26.69 7.80
C ASN A 245 -7.58 25.57 7.30
N VAL A 246 -7.62 24.43 7.99
CA VAL A 246 -6.80 23.26 7.66
C VAL A 246 -7.09 22.77 6.24
N LYS A 247 -8.36 22.67 5.84
CA LYS A 247 -8.72 22.23 4.48
C LYS A 247 -8.18 23.17 3.40
N GLU A 248 -8.31 24.47 3.60
CA GLU A 248 -7.84 25.48 2.64
C GLU A 248 -6.31 25.50 2.57
N ASN A 249 -5.63 25.56 3.72
CA ASN A 249 -4.17 25.59 3.81
C ASN A 249 -3.51 24.29 3.34
N LEU A 250 -4.09 23.12 3.66
CA LEU A 250 -3.59 21.83 3.18
C LEU A 250 -3.71 21.74 1.66
N SER A 251 -4.86 22.15 1.11
CA SER A 251 -5.08 22.16 -0.34
C SER A 251 -4.09 23.10 -1.05
N ALA A 252 -3.88 24.30 -0.50
CA ALA A 252 -2.90 25.25 -1.02
C ALA A 252 -1.47 24.67 -0.99
N LEU A 253 -1.09 24.02 0.10
CA LEU A 253 0.25 23.47 0.29
C LEU A 253 0.54 22.25 -0.60
N THR A 254 -0.45 21.43 -0.92
CA THR A 254 -0.21 20.11 -1.53
C THR A 254 -0.65 19.98 -2.98
N SER A 255 -1.67 20.74 -3.42
CA SER A 255 -2.32 20.47 -4.72
C SER A 255 -1.37 20.48 -5.91
N SER A 256 -0.38 21.39 -5.95
CA SER A 256 0.56 21.47 -7.08
C SER A 256 1.55 20.31 -7.10
N VAL A 257 2.02 19.87 -5.92
CA VAL A 257 2.91 18.69 -5.81
C VAL A 257 2.17 17.43 -6.25
N ILE A 258 0.94 17.25 -5.76
CA ILE A 258 0.07 16.11 -6.13
C ILE A 258 -0.22 16.13 -7.64
N ALA A 259 -0.64 17.26 -8.21
CA ALA A 259 -0.93 17.39 -9.63
C ALA A 259 0.28 17.05 -10.50
N ASN A 260 1.49 17.47 -10.09
CA ASN A 260 2.73 17.19 -10.80
C ASN A 260 3.08 15.69 -10.78
N ASN A 261 2.92 15.03 -9.63
CA ASN A 261 3.12 13.59 -9.50
C ASN A 261 2.18 12.80 -10.43
N VAL A 262 0.88 13.14 -10.41
CA VAL A 262 -0.10 12.54 -11.33
C VAL A 262 0.24 12.81 -12.80
N THR A 263 0.65 14.04 -13.14
CA THR A 263 1.04 14.42 -14.52
C THR A 263 2.24 13.61 -15.01
N LYS A 264 3.25 13.38 -14.16
CA LYS A 264 4.42 12.57 -14.50
C LYS A 264 4.04 11.14 -14.87
N ILE A 265 3.13 10.52 -14.12
CA ILE A 265 2.62 9.17 -14.41
C ILE A 265 1.85 9.14 -15.73
N GLU A 266 0.90 10.05 -15.91
CA GLU A 266 0.11 10.10 -17.15
C GLU A 266 1.03 10.26 -18.35
N THR A 267 1.97 11.21 -18.28
CA THR A 267 2.94 11.47 -19.35
C THR A 267 3.84 10.27 -19.62
N ALA A 268 4.34 9.61 -18.57
CA ALA A 268 5.20 8.44 -18.72
C ALA A 268 4.50 7.31 -19.45
N ILE A 269 3.22 7.06 -19.14
CA ILE A 269 2.44 5.99 -19.76
C ILE A 269 2.01 6.39 -21.18
N THR A 270 1.48 7.59 -21.39
CA THR A 270 0.99 8.02 -22.72
C THR A 270 2.12 8.24 -23.73
N SER A 271 3.36 8.46 -23.26
CA SER A 271 4.54 8.58 -24.13
C SER A 271 5.10 7.24 -24.59
N VAL A 272 4.62 6.10 -24.06
CA VAL A 272 5.04 4.77 -24.52
C VAL A 272 4.59 4.58 -25.98
N PRO A 273 5.50 4.21 -26.91
CA PRO A 273 5.10 3.91 -28.28
C PRO A 273 4.09 2.77 -28.36
N ALA A 274 3.08 2.87 -29.23
CA ALA A 274 2.04 1.85 -29.38
C ALA A 274 2.60 0.44 -29.62
N ALA A 275 3.70 0.32 -30.39
CA ALA A 275 4.38 -0.95 -30.60
C ALA A 275 4.94 -1.55 -29.30
N THR A 276 5.55 -0.72 -28.44
CA THR A 276 6.03 -1.14 -27.11
C THR A 276 4.89 -1.51 -26.19
N PHE A 277 3.79 -0.73 -26.21
CA PHE A 277 2.62 -1.01 -25.38
C PHE A 277 1.96 -2.34 -25.78
N ASN A 278 1.78 -2.58 -27.07
CA ASN A 278 1.16 -3.79 -27.60
C ASN A 278 1.98 -5.07 -27.38
N ASN A 279 3.27 -4.95 -27.04
CA ASN A 279 4.11 -6.09 -26.64
C ASN A 279 3.79 -6.60 -25.22
N GLY A 280 2.91 -5.94 -24.47
CA GLY A 280 2.39 -6.40 -23.19
C GLY A 280 3.18 -5.91 -21.98
N THR A 281 2.84 -6.49 -20.82
CA THR A 281 3.24 -6.00 -19.48
C THR A 281 4.73 -5.76 -19.33
N ASP A 282 5.60 -6.68 -19.76
CA ASP A 282 7.06 -6.54 -19.57
C ASP A 282 7.65 -5.36 -20.34
N SER A 283 7.15 -5.11 -21.55
CA SER A 283 7.57 -3.97 -22.37
C SER A 283 7.05 -2.65 -21.81
N ILE A 284 5.80 -2.63 -21.32
CA ILE A 284 5.21 -1.48 -20.63
C ILE A 284 6.00 -1.16 -19.36
N LYS A 285 6.28 -2.16 -18.53
CA LYS A 285 7.10 -2.06 -17.32
C LYS A 285 8.45 -1.45 -17.63
N THR A 286 9.18 -2.03 -18.58
CA THR A 286 10.52 -1.55 -18.97
C THR A 286 10.51 -0.07 -19.36
N ALA A 287 9.44 0.39 -20.03
CA ALA A 287 9.33 1.78 -20.45
C ALA A 287 8.88 2.75 -19.35
N THR A 288 8.17 2.27 -18.32
CA THR A 288 7.44 3.15 -17.37
C THR A 288 7.89 3.05 -15.92
N GLN A 289 8.53 1.94 -15.52
CA GLN A 289 8.79 1.59 -14.12
C GLN A 289 9.51 2.71 -13.36
N SER A 290 10.61 3.25 -13.89
CA SER A 290 11.37 4.31 -13.19
C SER A 290 10.53 5.56 -12.91
N ALA A 291 9.69 5.97 -13.85
CA ALA A 291 8.84 7.16 -13.69
C ALA A 291 7.70 6.91 -12.68
N ILE A 292 7.05 5.74 -12.75
CA ILE A 292 5.97 5.39 -11.83
C ILE A 292 6.52 5.20 -10.41
N VAL A 293 7.60 4.43 -10.26
CA VAL A 293 8.23 4.15 -8.95
C VAL A 293 8.74 5.43 -8.30
N SER A 294 9.43 6.32 -9.04
CA SER A 294 9.90 7.60 -8.46
C SER A 294 8.76 8.51 -7.99
N THR A 295 7.57 8.37 -8.57
CA THR A 295 6.38 9.12 -8.15
C THR A 295 5.74 8.50 -6.91
N LYS A 296 5.52 7.16 -6.92
CA LYS A 296 4.99 6.40 -5.77
C LYS A 296 5.89 6.50 -4.52
N GLU A 297 7.20 6.65 -4.72
CA GLU A 297 8.18 6.82 -3.64
C GLU A 297 8.45 8.28 -3.27
N SER A 298 7.75 9.23 -3.89
CA SER A 298 7.92 10.66 -3.61
C SER A 298 7.53 10.98 -2.17
N VAL A 299 8.45 11.62 -1.45
CA VAL A 299 8.27 12.05 -0.06
C VAL A 299 7.88 13.52 0.07
N ALA A 300 7.77 14.24 -1.05
CA ALA A 300 7.60 15.69 -1.06
C ALA A 300 6.34 16.16 -0.34
N THR A 301 5.19 15.54 -0.61
CA THR A 301 3.92 15.84 0.06
C THR A 301 4.03 15.67 1.57
N GLN A 302 4.67 14.59 2.03
CA GLN A 302 4.85 14.32 3.45
C GLN A 302 5.79 15.34 4.10
N GLN A 303 6.95 15.61 3.49
CA GLN A 303 7.96 16.51 4.04
C GLN A 303 7.45 17.95 4.20
N ILE A 304 6.72 18.48 3.20
CA ILE A 304 6.21 19.86 3.30
C ILE A 304 5.12 19.98 4.36
N ILE A 305 4.29 18.95 4.55
CA ILE A 305 3.25 18.94 5.58
C ILE A 305 3.89 18.86 6.97
N GLU A 306 4.86 17.97 7.17
CA GLU A 306 5.57 17.85 8.45
C GLU A 306 6.28 19.15 8.81
N ALA A 307 6.96 19.80 7.85
CA ALA A 307 7.66 21.05 8.05
C ALA A 307 6.73 22.25 8.36
N LEU A 308 5.52 22.27 7.78
CA LEU A 308 4.59 23.39 7.87
C LEU A 308 3.33 23.09 8.69
N ALA A 309 3.29 21.97 9.41
CA ALA A 309 2.16 21.56 10.25
C ALA A 309 1.67 22.68 11.19
N PRO A 310 2.53 23.47 11.88
CA PRO A 310 2.08 24.57 12.74
C PRO A 310 1.27 25.66 12.01
N VAL A 311 1.50 25.82 10.70
CA VAL A 311 0.88 26.86 9.87
C VAL A 311 -0.53 26.45 9.41
N LEU A 312 -0.81 25.15 9.31
CA LEU A 312 -2.07 24.65 8.72
C LEU A 312 -3.33 25.13 9.44
N THR A 313 -3.25 25.45 10.74
CA THR A 313 -4.39 25.96 11.52
C THR A 313 -4.56 27.49 11.43
N SER A 314 -3.63 28.21 10.81
CA SER A 314 -3.64 29.67 10.67
C SER A 314 -4.74 30.16 9.73
N ALA A 315 -5.16 31.43 9.85
CA ALA A 315 -6.17 32.00 8.97
C ALA A 315 -5.69 31.95 7.50
N PRO A 316 -6.47 31.39 6.56
CA PRO A 316 -6.00 31.19 5.18
C PRO A 316 -5.62 32.48 4.45
N ALA A 317 -6.34 33.58 4.70
CA ALA A 317 -6.00 34.90 4.16
C ALA A 317 -4.57 35.37 4.52
N SER A 318 -3.95 34.79 5.54
CA SER A 318 -2.59 35.12 5.99
C SER A 318 -1.51 34.21 5.40
N VAL A 319 -1.84 33.01 4.94
CA VAL A 319 -0.81 31.98 4.63
C VAL A 319 -1.06 31.19 3.34
N ALA A 320 -2.30 31.08 2.86
CA ALA A 320 -2.65 30.16 1.77
C ALA A 320 -1.91 30.46 0.46
N GLU A 321 -1.71 31.74 0.10
CA GLU A 321 -0.98 32.06 -1.13
C GLU A 321 0.51 31.69 -1.03
N SER A 322 1.17 31.98 0.08
CA SER A 322 2.56 31.57 0.31
C SER A 322 2.71 30.05 0.38
N LEU A 323 1.74 29.33 0.98
CA LEU A 323 1.71 27.86 0.96
C LEU A 323 1.58 27.31 -0.46
N LYS A 324 0.77 27.96 -1.31
CA LYS A 324 0.64 27.63 -2.73
C LYS A 324 1.92 27.92 -3.52
N GLU A 325 2.60 29.03 -3.27
CA GLU A 325 3.91 29.32 -3.86
C GLU A 325 4.95 28.26 -3.51
N ILE A 326 4.97 27.80 -2.25
CA ILE A 326 5.81 26.67 -1.80
C ILE A 326 5.43 25.40 -2.58
N SER A 327 4.15 25.07 -2.67
CA SER A 327 3.67 23.89 -3.41
C SER A 327 4.13 23.90 -4.87
N VAL A 328 4.00 25.02 -5.56
CA VAL A 328 4.42 25.20 -6.96
C VAL A 328 5.93 25.12 -7.11
N ALA A 329 6.69 25.74 -6.20
CA ALA A 329 8.15 25.69 -6.21
C ALA A 329 8.68 24.27 -6.00
N VAL A 330 8.10 23.53 -5.04
CA VAL A 330 8.46 22.12 -4.78
C VAL A 330 8.07 21.23 -5.97
N ALA A 331 6.89 21.42 -6.55
CA ALA A 331 6.42 20.65 -7.69
C ALA A 331 7.31 20.82 -8.92
N SER A 332 7.74 22.05 -9.20
CA SER A 332 8.58 22.37 -10.36
C SER A 332 10.05 21.98 -10.18
N ASN A 333 10.54 21.95 -8.94
CA ASN A 333 11.92 21.59 -8.55
C ASN A 333 13.00 22.16 -9.49
N ASN A 334 12.92 23.45 -9.78
CA ASN A 334 13.83 24.13 -10.71
C ASN A 334 14.81 25.05 -9.95
N SER A 335 15.72 25.69 -10.68
CA SER A 335 16.77 26.54 -10.10
C SER A 335 16.25 27.75 -9.32
N SER A 336 15.00 28.18 -9.53
CA SER A 336 14.37 29.30 -8.82
C SER A 336 13.51 28.85 -7.63
N SER A 337 13.34 27.54 -7.42
CA SER A 337 12.49 27.01 -6.34
C SER A 337 13.01 27.42 -4.96
N ALA A 338 14.33 27.39 -4.72
CA ALA A 338 14.90 27.70 -3.41
C ALA A 338 14.67 29.15 -2.96
N SER A 339 14.77 30.13 -3.87
CA SER A 339 14.50 31.54 -3.54
C SER A 339 13.00 31.81 -3.35
N THR A 340 12.15 31.18 -4.16
CA THR A 340 10.69 31.25 -4.03
C THR A 340 10.24 30.70 -2.67
N ILE A 341 10.72 29.50 -2.31
CA ILE A 341 10.44 28.86 -1.02
C ILE A 341 10.90 29.76 0.14
N SER A 342 12.12 30.31 0.07
CA SER A 342 12.61 31.21 1.12
C SER A 342 11.69 32.42 1.30
N THR A 343 11.30 33.06 0.20
CA THR A 343 10.45 34.26 0.24
C THR A 343 9.07 33.96 0.84
N ALA A 344 8.46 32.86 0.40
CA ALA A 344 7.16 32.42 0.91
C ALA A 344 7.22 32.05 2.40
N LEU A 345 8.29 31.39 2.86
CA LEU A 345 8.50 31.07 4.28
C LEU A 345 8.66 32.34 5.13
N ASP A 346 9.42 33.33 4.66
CA ASP A 346 9.60 34.62 5.34
C ASP A 346 8.28 35.39 5.44
N GLN A 347 7.44 35.35 4.39
CA GLN A 347 6.10 35.93 4.39
C GLN A 347 5.18 35.24 5.39
N ILE A 348 5.17 33.91 5.42
CA ILE A 348 4.39 33.15 6.41
C ILE A 348 4.81 33.58 7.82
N GLN A 349 6.11 33.56 8.12
CA GLN A 349 6.62 33.95 9.45
C GLN A 349 6.21 35.38 9.84
N THR A 350 6.23 36.31 8.88
CA THR A 350 5.76 37.69 9.08
C THR A 350 4.28 37.74 9.43
N ASN A 351 3.45 36.94 8.75
CA ASN A 351 1.99 36.97 8.90
C ASN A 351 1.49 36.23 10.14
N VAL A 352 2.16 35.16 10.57
CA VAL A 352 1.75 34.36 11.76
C VAL A 352 2.51 34.72 13.03
N GLY A 353 3.59 35.50 12.92
CA GLY A 353 4.42 35.94 14.04
C GLY A 353 5.65 35.06 14.30
N THR A 354 6.69 35.67 14.88
CA THR A 354 7.94 35.00 15.23
C THR A 354 7.69 33.99 16.36
N GLY A 355 7.80 32.70 16.07
CA GLY A 355 7.62 31.62 17.05
C GLY A 355 6.64 30.52 16.64
N VAL A 356 5.81 30.74 15.61
CA VAL A 356 4.95 29.67 15.06
C VAL A 356 5.77 28.71 14.19
N ILE A 357 6.66 29.27 13.36
CA ILE A 357 7.66 28.52 12.60
C ILE A 357 9.05 29.12 12.82
N ASN A 358 10.06 28.28 12.67
CA ASN A 358 11.46 28.70 12.54
C ASN A 358 11.92 28.43 11.12
N VAL A 359 11.99 29.47 10.30
CA VAL A 359 12.38 29.36 8.88
C VAL A 359 13.77 28.75 8.73
N ALA A 360 14.72 29.05 9.63
CA ALA A 360 16.06 28.48 9.58
C ALA A 360 16.06 26.96 9.74
N ASP A 361 15.12 26.42 10.53
CA ASP A 361 15.03 24.97 10.80
C ASP A 361 14.36 24.22 9.66
N ILE A 362 13.38 24.84 8.98
CA ILE A 362 12.53 24.14 8.00
C ILE A 362 12.89 24.42 6.54
N LYS A 363 13.62 25.51 6.24
CA LYS A 363 13.91 25.93 4.87
C LYS A 363 14.60 24.84 4.05
N ASP A 364 15.60 24.19 4.63
CA ASP A 364 16.33 23.12 3.96
C ASP A 364 15.44 21.91 3.68
N THR A 365 14.60 21.52 4.65
CA THR A 365 13.61 20.44 4.49
C THR A 365 12.64 20.73 3.36
N VAL A 366 12.05 21.94 3.32
CA VAL A 366 11.08 22.30 2.27
C VAL A 366 11.76 22.41 0.89
N THR A 367 12.98 22.97 0.84
CA THR A 367 13.74 23.10 -0.42
C THR A 367 14.13 21.72 -0.97
N LYS A 368 14.48 20.78 -0.11
CA LYS A 368 14.88 19.41 -0.45
C LYS A 368 13.71 18.43 -0.34
N ALA A 369 12.47 18.91 -0.43
CA ALA A 369 11.28 18.07 -0.25
C ALA A 369 11.24 16.85 -1.20
N ASN A 370 11.82 16.98 -2.40
CA ASN A 370 11.91 15.89 -3.37
C ASN A 370 13.03 14.87 -3.08
N ASP A 371 13.94 15.19 -2.16
CA ASP A 371 15.03 14.30 -1.77
C ASP A 371 14.53 13.30 -0.72
N PHE A 372 15.06 12.08 -0.78
CA PHE A 372 14.74 11.06 0.21
C PHE A 372 15.15 11.53 1.63
N TYR A 373 14.44 11.03 2.65
CA TYR A 373 14.70 11.38 4.05
C TYR A 373 16.15 11.10 4.47
N ALA A 374 16.78 12.09 5.11
CA ALA A 374 18.07 11.90 5.77
C ALA A 374 17.94 11.07 7.06
N ASP A 375 16.82 11.22 7.77
CA ASP A 375 16.53 10.59 9.05
C ASP A 375 15.40 9.58 8.91
N TYR A 376 15.70 8.30 9.10
CA TYR A 376 14.69 7.24 9.05
C TYR A 376 15.11 6.03 9.86
N LEU A 377 14.14 5.18 10.19
CA LEU A 377 14.39 3.82 10.65
C LEU A 377 14.38 2.86 9.46
N LYS A 378 15.41 2.05 9.32
CA LYS A 378 15.50 1.04 8.27
C LYS A 378 14.91 -0.26 8.76
N LEU A 379 13.91 -0.79 8.05
CA LEU A 379 13.43 -2.16 8.22
C LEU A 379 14.39 -3.10 7.47
N GLU A 380 15.10 -3.95 8.22
CA GLU A 380 16.13 -4.84 7.70
C GLU A 380 15.55 -6.18 7.19
N GLY A 381 14.25 -6.40 7.37
CA GLY A 381 13.57 -7.64 7.01
C GLY A 381 13.26 -8.54 8.21
N PHE A 382 13.11 -9.82 7.91
CA PHE A 382 12.78 -10.88 8.86
C PHE A 382 13.97 -11.79 9.04
N SER A 383 14.16 -12.27 10.27
CA SER A 383 14.88 -13.51 10.51
C SER A 383 13.92 -14.58 10.94
N ILE A 384 14.00 -15.73 10.30
CA ILE A 384 13.29 -16.93 10.72
C ILE A 384 14.35 -17.94 11.10
N GLN A 385 14.26 -18.46 12.32
CA GLN A 385 15.29 -19.31 12.92
C GLN A 385 16.64 -18.58 12.95
N SER A 386 17.61 -19.02 12.15
CA SER A 386 18.96 -18.44 12.04
C SER A 386 19.21 -17.74 10.70
N THR A 387 18.22 -17.73 9.79
CA THR A 387 18.35 -17.16 8.45
C THR A 387 17.72 -15.79 8.41
N SER A 388 18.46 -14.79 7.92
CA SER A 388 17.94 -13.44 7.67
C SER A 388 17.56 -13.28 6.20
N TYR A 389 16.40 -12.69 5.96
CA TYR A 389 15.85 -12.41 4.65
C TYR A 389 15.74 -10.90 4.48
N THR A 390 16.28 -10.39 3.38
CA THR A 390 16.22 -8.97 3.03
C THR A 390 14.79 -8.56 2.66
N PRO A 391 14.43 -7.27 2.75
CA PRO A 391 13.12 -6.79 2.30
C PRO A 391 12.81 -7.19 0.85
N THR A 392 13.80 -7.14 -0.05
CA THR A 392 13.65 -7.61 -1.44
C THR A 392 13.24 -9.07 -1.54
N ALA A 393 13.90 -9.97 -0.80
CA ALA A 393 13.57 -11.39 -0.81
C ALA A 393 12.17 -11.65 -0.22
N LEU A 394 11.81 -10.88 0.82
CA LEU A 394 10.50 -10.97 1.46
C LEU A 394 9.38 -10.47 0.55
N ASN A 395 9.58 -9.37 -0.16
CA ASN A 395 8.60 -8.87 -1.13
C ASN A 395 8.42 -9.88 -2.28
N ALA A 396 9.52 -10.43 -2.83
CA ALA A 396 9.45 -11.47 -3.86
C ALA A 396 8.68 -12.72 -3.38
N SER A 397 8.71 -13.00 -2.06
CA SER A 397 8.01 -14.14 -1.49
C SER A 397 6.49 -14.05 -1.59
N LEU A 398 5.92 -12.85 -1.74
CA LEU A 398 4.47 -12.64 -1.88
C LEU A 398 3.90 -13.29 -3.15
N ALA A 399 4.72 -13.39 -4.20
CA ALA A 399 4.43 -14.14 -5.41
C ALA A 399 4.90 -15.60 -5.30
N THR A 400 6.13 -15.82 -4.85
CA THR A 400 6.75 -17.16 -4.75
C THR A 400 7.18 -17.46 -3.32
N PRO A 401 6.38 -18.19 -2.52
CA PRO A 401 6.66 -18.40 -1.11
C PRO A 401 8.05 -18.98 -0.81
N ILE A 402 8.70 -18.49 0.23
CA ILE A 402 10.00 -19.01 0.69
C ILE A 402 9.79 -20.31 1.47
N ASN A 403 10.50 -21.38 1.11
CA ASN A 403 10.45 -22.63 1.85
C ASN A 403 11.23 -22.51 3.18
N VAL A 404 10.57 -22.84 4.29
CA VAL A 404 11.19 -22.91 5.63
C VAL A 404 10.72 -24.17 6.35
N SER A 405 11.53 -24.68 7.28
CA SER A 405 11.11 -25.80 8.14
C SER A 405 10.06 -25.37 9.15
N SER A 406 10.14 -24.14 9.67
CA SER A 406 9.22 -23.58 10.65
C SER A 406 9.34 -22.05 10.64
N ILE A 407 8.27 -21.34 11.01
CA ILE A 407 8.32 -19.88 11.25
C ILE A 407 8.64 -19.53 12.72
N ASN A 408 9.08 -20.49 13.53
CA ASN A 408 9.53 -20.25 14.89
C ASN A 408 10.72 -19.29 14.92
N ASN A 409 10.82 -18.54 16.02
CA ASN A 409 11.85 -17.53 16.23
C ASN A 409 11.85 -16.44 15.13
N LEU A 410 10.67 -15.92 14.80
CA LEU A 410 10.53 -14.75 13.94
C LEU A 410 11.13 -13.52 14.64
N LEU A 411 12.09 -12.87 14.00
CA LEU A 411 12.66 -11.60 14.43
C LEU A 411 12.45 -10.55 13.34
N VAL A 412 12.12 -9.32 13.73
CA VAL A 412 11.99 -8.18 12.83
C VAL A 412 13.18 -7.25 13.05
N GLY A 413 13.99 -7.04 12.01
CA GLY A 413 15.16 -6.19 12.10
C GLY A 413 14.82 -4.72 11.85
N VAL A 414 15.34 -3.85 12.72
CA VAL A 414 15.20 -2.39 12.60
C VAL A 414 16.54 -1.74 12.95
N SER A 415 16.99 -0.77 12.18
CA SER A 415 18.17 0.04 12.47
C SER A 415 17.88 1.54 12.30
N GLY A 416 18.70 2.40 12.89
CA GLY A 416 18.61 3.85 12.75
C GLY A 416 19.53 4.40 11.65
N VAL A 417 19.05 5.37 10.88
CA VAL A 417 19.81 6.17 9.92
C VAL A 417 19.64 7.67 10.21
N GLY A 418 20.62 8.47 9.82
CA GLY A 418 20.64 9.92 10.09
C GLY A 418 20.74 10.20 11.58
N LYS A 419 19.83 11.02 12.12
CA LYS A 419 19.76 11.30 13.56
C LYS A 419 19.66 10.03 14.39
N TYR A 420 18.97 8.99 13.93
CA TYR A 420 18.84 7.71 14.63
C TYR A 420 20.13 6.88 14.64
N ASN A 421 21.16 7.30 13.90
CA ASN A 421 22.49 6.73 13.90
C ASN A 421 23.46 7.44 14.87
N THR A 422 22.96 8.33 15.73
CA THR A 422 23.78 9.00 16.75
C THR A 422 23.56 8.38 18.14
N THR A 423 24.24 8.88 19.17
CA THR A 423 24.08 8.44 20.56
C THR A 423 23.15 9.39 21.32
N GLY A 424 22.46 8.90 22.36
CA GLY A 424 21.58 9.74 23.18
C GLY A 424 20.26 10.12 22.51
N ILE A 425 19.79 9.32 21.56
CA ILE A 425 18.47 9.52 20.93
C ILE A 425 17.38 9.36 21.97
N THR A 426 16.36 10.21 21.90
CA THR A 426 15.14 10.00 22.69
C THR A 426 14.50 8.66 22.30
N PRO A 427 14.13 7.81 23.27
CA PRO A 427 13.44 6.56 23.00
C PRO A 427 12.19 6.78 22.15
N ILE A 428 11.99 5.90 21.17
CA ILE A 428 10.81 5.94 20.30
C ILE A 428 9.73 5.08 20.93
N THR A 429 8.56 5.66 21.17
CA THR A 429 7.37 4.93 21.64
C THR A 429 6.38 4.84 20.50
N THR A 430 6.02 3.63 20.10
CA THR A 430 5.15 3.37 18.94
C THR A 430 4.25 2.15 19.18
N GLY A 431 3.20 1.94 18.40
CA GLY A 431 2.46 0.67 18.37
C GLY A 431 3.11 -0.35 17.45
N ALA A 432 2.83 -1.63 17.62
CA ALA A 432 3.30 -2.68 16.71
C ALA A 432 2.27 -3.80 16.57
N ALA A 433 2.23 -4.44 15.41
CA ALA A 433 1.36 -5.57 15.17
C ALA A 433 2.03 -6.64 14.30
N LEU A 434 1.63 -7.89 14.53
CA LEU A 434 1.98 -9.04 13.72
C LEU A 434 0.70 -9.76 13.32
N LYS A 435 0.53 -9.97 12.02
CA LYS A 435 -0.49 -10.87 11.47
C LYS A 435 0.17 -12.09 10.85
N ILE A 436 -0.39 -13.26 11.14
CA ILE A 436 -0.05 -14.53 10.52
C ILE A 436 -1.35 -15.09 9.93
N ALA A 437 -1.45 -15.12 8.61
CA ALA A 437 -2.59 -15.64 7.87
C ALA A 437 -2.25 -16.93 7.13
N VAL A 438 -3.13 -17.92 7.19
CA VAL A 438 -2.95 -19.26 6.64
C VAL A 438 -4.31 -19.76 6.16
N ASP A 439 -4.41 -20.11 4.88
CA ASP A 439 -5.68 -20.43 4.23
C ASP A 439 -6.70 -19.30 4.50
N THR A 440 -7.86 -19.60 5.10
CA THR A 440 -8.91 -18.64 5.48
C THR A 440 -8.85 -18.22 6.95
N LYS A 441 -7.76 -18.57 7.64
CA LYS A 441 -7.57 -18.34 9.07
C LYS A 441 -6.43 -17.37 9.31
N GLU A 442 -6.49 -16.69 10.43
CA GLU A 442 -5.47 -15.73 10.83
C GLU A 442 -5.40 -15.59 12.35
N ILE A 443 -4.23 -15.21 12.81
CA ILE A 443 -4.00 -14.62 14.12
C ILE A 443 -3.33 -13.26 13.93
N THR A 444 -3.80 -12.28 14.69
CA THR A 444 -3.26 -10.94 14.75
C THR A 444 -2.93 -10.63 16.21
N ILE A 445 -1.68 -10.24 16.47
CA ILE A 445 -1.18 -9.81 17.78
C ILE A 445 -0.84 -8.33 17.67
N ILE A 446 -1.39 -7.52 18.56
CA ILE A 446 -1.26 -6.06 18.54
C ILE A 446 -0.76 -5.62 19.91
N ALA A 447 0.32 -4.86 19.94
CA ALA A 447 0.76 -4.12 21.11
C ALA A 447 0.53 -2.63 20.85
N ASP A 448 -0.23 -1.96 21.73
CA ASP A 448 -0.47 -0.52 21.60
C ASP A 448 0.80 0.31 21.84
N LYS A 449 1.78 -0.27 22.54
CA LYS A 449 3.07 0.37 22.87
C LYS A 449 4.24 -0.60 22.76
N LEU A 450 5.31 -0.10 22.16
CA LEU A 450 6.62 -0.69 21.96
C LEU A 450 7.64 0.45 22.06
N ASN A 451 8.57 0.34 23.00
CA ASN A 451 9.64 1.31 23.17
C ASN A 451 10.91 0.78 22.50
N LEU A 452 11.50 1.60 21.62
CA LEU A 452 12.72 1.30 20.89
C LEU A 452 13.81 2.30 21.28
N GLU A 453 14.99 1.81 21.60
CA GLU A 453 16.19 2.64 21.82
C GLU A 453 17.30 2.21 20.86
N PHE A 454 17.97 3.21 20.30
CA PHE A 454 19.06 3.03 19.36
C PHE A 454 20.34 3.66 19.90
N THR A 455 21.45 2.94 19.72
CA THR A 455 22.79 3.46 20.00
C THR A 455 23.61 3.31 18.74
N ALA A 456 24.05 4.43 18.15
CA ALA A 456 24.81 4.44 16.90
C ALA A 456 24.14 3.57 15.81
N GLY A 457 22.83 3.78 15.62
CA GLY A 457 22.03 3.12 14.59
C GLY A 457 21.64 1.68 14.90
N THR A 458 22.21 1.08 15.94
CA THR A 458 21.89 -0.28 16.36
C THR A 458 20.74 -0.26 17.36
N LEU A 459 19.72 -1.10 17.15
CA LEU A 459 18.65 -1.32 18.12
C LEU A 459 19.22 -2.01 19.36
N THR A 460 19.27 -1.28 20.48
CA THR A 460 19.85 -1.73 21.74
C THR A 460 18.81 -2.03 22.82
N LYS A 461 17.57 -1.56 22.63
CA LYS A 461 16.43 -1.91 23.47
C LYS A 461 15.16 -1.99 22.64
N ALA A 462 14.39 -3.04 22.87
CA ALA A 462 13.03 -3.18 22.38
C ALA A 462 12.20 -3.79 23.51
N VAL A 463 11.25 -3.03 24.05
CA VAL A 463 10.45 -3.46 25.20
C VAL A 463 8.97 -3.12 25.01
N ILE A 464 8.09 -4.01 25.46
CA ILE A 464 6.68 -3.68 25.68
C ILE A 464 6.56 -3.18 27.12
N PRO A 465 6.26 -1.89 27.36
CA PRO A 465 6.29 -1.32 28.70
C PRO A 465 5.15 -1.83 29.58
N SER A 466 5.30 -1.70 30.90
CA SER A 466 4.18 -1.91 31.84
C SER A 466 3.02 -0.98 31.50
N GLY A 467 1.79 -1.48 31.60
CA GLY A 467 0.58 -0.76 31.23
C GLY A 467 0.26 -0.77 29.74
N ALA A 468 1.12 -1.33 28.87
CA ALA A 468 0.78 -1.56 27.47
C ALA A 468 -0.37 -2.58 27.35
N LYS A 469 -1.28 -2.36 26.41
CA LYS A 469 -2.35 -3.28 26.05
C LYS A 469 -1.90 -4.18 24.90
N VAL A 470 -2.15 -5.47 25.06
CA VAL A 470 -1.92 -6.46 24.02
C VAL A 470 -3.25 -7.10 23.65
N ASP A 471 -3.62 -6.97 22.38
CA ASP A 471 -4.79 -7.63 21.79
C ASP A 471 -4.33 -8.79 20.91
N VAL A 472 -4.93 -9.96 21.13
CA VAL A 472 -4.81 -11.13 20.27
C VAL A 472 -6.17 -11.39 19.65
N LYS A 473 -6.27 -11.22 18.34
CA LYS A 473 -7.45 -11.58 17.55
C LYS A 473 -7.13 -12.83 16.75
N SER A 474 -7.96 -13.85 16.87
CA SER A 474 -7.74 -15.14 16.23
C SER A 474 -9.03 -15.69 15.66
N THR A 475 -8.94 -16.22 14.44
CA THR A 475 -9.99 -17.03 13.81
C THR A 475 -9.66 -18.52 13.85
N LEU A 476 -8.50 -18.89 14.40
CA LEU A 476 -8.05 -20.27 14.61
C LEU A 476 -8.82 -20.93 15.74
N ASN A 477 -9.15 -22.21 15.58
CA ASN A 477 -9.85 -22.96 16.62
C ASN A 477 -8.95 -23.26 17.84
N THR A 478 -7.63 -23.21 17.66
CA THR A 478 -6.62 -23.56 18.68
C THR A 478 -6.11 -22.36 19.48
N VAL A 479 -6.35 -21.14 18.99
CA VAL A 479 -5.89 -19.91 19.64
C VAL A 479 -7.10 -19.01 19.91
N ALA A 480 -7.36 -18.71 21.18
CA ALA A 480 -8.48 -17.88 21.56
C ALA A 480 -8.16 -16.40 21.33
N SER A 481 -9.17 -15.63 20.93
CA SER A 481 -9.05 -14.17 21.00
C SER A 481 -9.01 -13.71 22.46
N THR A 482 -8.08 -12.84 22.81
CA THR A 482 -7.89 -12.34 24.18
C THR A 482 -7.33 -10.92 24.14
N ASN A 483 -7.51 -10.18 25.24
CA ASN A 483 -6.80 -8.93 25.48
C ASN A 483 -6.30 -8.90 26.91
N PHE A 484 -5.16 -8.25 27.13
CA PHE A 484 -4.60 -8.09 28.46
C PHE A 484 -3.71 -6.86 28.54
N THR A 485 -3.45 -6.41 29.77
CA THR A 485 -2.49 -5.34 30.05
C THR A 485 -1.22 -5.96 30.60
N VAL A 486 -0.08 -5.48 30.11
CA VAL A 486 1.24 -5.93 30.52
C VAL A 486 1.54 -5.41 31.92
N ASP A 487 1.84 -6.34 32.84
CA ASP A 487 2.03 -6.07 34.27
C ASP A 487 3.39 -5.41 34.57
N ALA A 488 4.44 -5.87 33.89
CA ALA A 488 5.81 -5.39 34.01
C ALA A 488 6.45 -5.29 32.62
N GLU A 489 7.44 -4.41 32.46
CA GLU A 489 8.19 -4.28 31.21
C GLU A 489 8.66 -5.65 30.70
N LYS A 490 8.34 -5.96 29.44
CA LYS A 490 8.76 -7.20 28.77
C LYS A 490 9.82 -6.88 27.74
N ASN A 491 11.01 -7.45 27.91
CA ASN A 491 12.05 -7.38 26.91
C ASN A 491 11.67 -8.23 25.69
N VAL A 492 11.59 -7.56 24.55
CA VAL A 492 11.33 -8.17 23.24
C VAL A 492 12.54 -8.03 22.32
N LEU A 493 13.73 -7.70 22.84
CA LEU A 493 14.96 -7.64 22.07
C LEU A 493 15.65 -9.01 22.01
N SER A 494 16.00 -9.46 20.81
CA SER A 494 16.85 -10.63 20.60
C SER A 494 17.79 -10.38 19.42
N GLY A 495 19.10 -10.41 19.66
CA GLY A 495 20.11 -10.22 18.61
C GLY A 495 19.95 -8.90 17.85
N ASN A 496 19.66 -7.81 18.57
CA ASN A 496 19.44 -6.45 18.03
C ASN A 496 18.20 -6.35 17.11
N LYS A 497 17.25 -7.27 17.28
CA LYS A 497 16.00 -7.34 16.51
C LYS A 497 14.82 -7.48 17.47
N ILE A 498 13.64 -7.09 16.99
CA ILE A 498 12.39 -7.26 17.73
C ILE A 498 11.99 -8.74 17.61
N ALA A 499 11.89 -9.42 18.73
CA ALA A 499 11.58 -10.83 18.82
C ALA A 499 10.08 -11.06 18.91
N LEU A 500 9.58 -11.87 17.99
CA LEU A 500 8.21 -12.38 17.98
C LEU A 500 8.31 -13.91 18.09
N ASN A 501 8.98 -14.36 19.16
CA ASN A 501 9.28 -15.77 19.40
C ASN A 501 8.54 -16.31 20.63
N THR A 502 8.56 -17.63 20.80
CA THR A 502 7.86 -18.31 21.90
C THR A 502 8.30 -17.78 23.27
N THR A 503 9.58 -17.48 23.47
CA THR A 503 10.09 -16.89 24.71
C THR A 503 9.44 -15.54 25.00
N THR A 504 9.37 -14.68 23.99
CA THR A 504 8.78 -13.34 24.10
C THR A 504 7.27 -13.42 24.29
N LEU A 505 6.59 -14.30 23.54
CA LEU A 505 5.15 -14.50 23.67
C LEU A 505 4.79 -15.14 25.03
N SER A 506 5.66 -16.00 25.57
CA SER A 506 5.48 -16.60 26.90
C SER A 506 5.63 -15.57 28.02
N SER A 507 6.50 -14.57 27.85
CA SER A 507 6.67 -13.50 28.83
C SER A 507 5.49 -12.52 28.84
N LEU A 508 4.79 -12.39 27.71
CA LEU A 508 3.54 -11.64 27.58
C LEU A 508 2.34 -12.42 28.12
N SER A 509 2.17 -13.68 27.70
CA SER A 509 1.07 -14.54 28.11
C SER A 509 1.45 -16.03 27.96
N PRO A 510 1.64 -16.76 29.07
CA PRO A 510 1.93 -18.20 29.03
C PRO A 510 0.82 -19.01 28.34
N SER A 511 -0.44 -18.60 28.49
CA SER A 511 -1.57 -19.26 27.83
C SER A 511 -1.54 -19.09 26.32
N LEU A 512 -1.21 -17.88 25.83
CA LEU A 512 -1.06 -17.62 24.40
C LEU A 512 0.07 -18.46 23.81
N ALA A 513 1.23 -18.49 24.48
CA ALA A 513 2.37 -19.29 24.04
C ALA A 513 2.00 -20.79 23.95
N SER A 514 1.31 -21.33 24.95
CA SER A 514 0.84 -22.72 24.92
C SER A 514 -0.12 -22.98 23.76
N GLN A 515 -1.10 -22.11 23.52
CA GLN A 515 -2.02 -22.23 22.39
C GLN A 515 -1.28 -22.22 21.04
N LEU A 516 -0.30 -21.33 20.88
CA LEU A 516 0.51 -21.23 19.66
C LEU A 516 1.37 -22.46 19.40
N THR A 517 1.85 -23.17 20.44
CA THR A 517 2.59 -24.44 20.24
C THR A 517 1.74 -25.55 19.63
N THR A 518 0.41 -25.49 19.78
CA THR A 518 -0.51 -26.47 19.19
C THR A 518 -0.93 -26.12 17.76
N PHE A 519 -0.59 -24.90 17.30
CA PHE A 519 -0.90 -24.44 15.96
C PHE A 519 0.15 -24.95 14.96
N SER A 520 -0.20 -26.00 14.20
CA SER A 520 0.67 -26.55 13.17
C SER A 520 0.48 -25.83 11.83
N LEU A 521 1.60 -25.47 11.22
CA LEU A 521 1.67 -24.88 9.88
C LEU A 521 2.22 -25.86 8.84
N LYS A 522 2.41 -27.12 9.22
CA LYS A 522 3.03 -28.11 8.36
C LYS A 522 2.31 -28.21 7.01
N ASP A 523 3.08 -28.15 5.94
CA ASP A 523 2.63 -28.19 4.55
C ASP A 523 1.66 -27.04 4.16
N LYS A 524 1.62 -25.97 4.95
CA LYS A 524 0.83 -24.75 4.68
C LYS A 524 1.71 -23.61 4.22
N THR A 525 1.08 -22.65 3.55
CA THR A 525 1.71 -21.37 3.24
C THR A 525 1.18 -20.33 4.22
N ALA A 526 2.06 -19.72 5.00
CA ALA A 526 1.74 -18.65 5.93
C ALA A 526 2.15 -17.30 5.32
N ALA A 527 1.22 -16.35 5.30
CA ALA A 527 1.49 -14.95 5.04
C ALA A 527 1.73 -14.23 6.39
N LEU A 528 2.90 -13.63 6.53
CA LEU A 528 3.33 -12.91 7.72
C LEU A 528 3.40 -11.43 7.39
N THR A 529 2.75 -10.59 8.17
CA THR A 529 2.82 -9.13 8.04
C THR A 529 3.14 -8.52 9.39
N ALA A 530 4.30 -7.86 9.49
CA ALA A 530 4.71 -7.15 10.69
C ALA A 530 4.68 -5.64 10.41
N VAL A 531 4.07 -4.89 11.32
CA VAL A 531 3.83 -3.44 11.18
C VAL A 531 4.29 -2.73 12.44
N ILE A 532 4.94 -1.59 12.27
CA ILE A 532 5.27 -0.66 13.35
C ILE A 532 4.56 0.65 13.02
N SER A 533 3.76 1.14 13.97
CA SER A 533 2.96 2.36 13.84
C SER A 533 3.83 3.56 13.49
N ALA A 534 3.26 4.48 12.71
CA ALA A 534 3.97 5.62 12.17
C ALA A 534 4.56 6.54 13.25
N THR A 535 5.63 7.25 12.85
CA THR A 535 6.60 8.06 13.60
C THR A 535 7.72 7.24 14.26
N PRO A 536 8.94 7.27 13.70
CA PRO A 536 9.43 8.04 12.54
C PRO A 536 9.16 7.39 11.16
N VAL A 537 9.70 7.99 10.10
CA VAL A 537 9.70 7.41 8.75
C VAL A 537 10.44 6.07 8.77
N PHE A 538 9.88 5.07 8.09
CA PHE A 538 10.54 3.80 7.86
C PHE A 538 10.91 3.63 6.39
N ALA A 539 12.10 3.09 6.17
CA ALA A 539 12.61 2.76 4.84
C ALA A 539 13.00 1.30 4.75
N ILE A 540 13.09 0.78 3.54
CA ILE A 540 13.77 -0.47 3.20
C ILE A 540 14.93 -0.17 2.25
N THR A 541 15.86 -1.12 2.14
CA THR A 541 16.95 -1.06 1.16
C THR A 541 16.55 -1.86 -0.08
N LYS A 542 16.61 -1.22 -1.25
CA LYS A 542 16.44 -1.88 -2.55
C LYS A 542 17.64 -2.78 -2.88
N ALA A 543 17.51 -3.57 -3.94
CA ALA A 543 18.60 -4.44 -4.42
C ALA A 543 19.86 -3.65 -4.83
N ASP A 544 19.74 -2.39 -5.24
CA ASP A 544 20.84 -1.50 -5.61
C ASP A 544 21.45 -0.73 -4.42
N ASN A 545 21.06 -1.07 -3.19
CA ASN A 545 21.44 -0.42 -1.94
C ASN A 545 20.90 1.01 -1.73
N THR A 546 19.98 1.48 -2.56
CA THR A 546 19.27 2.75 -2.31
C THR A 546 18.16 2.56 -1.27
N ALA A 547 17.86 3.62 -0.53
CA ALA A 547 16.74 3.64 0.41
C ALA A 547 15.44 3.99 -0.31
N THR A 548 14.35 3.36 0.08
CA THR A 548 12.99 3.71 -0.33
C THR A 548 12.02 3.55 0.82
N LEU A 549 10.87 4.21 0.74
CA LEU A 549 9.81 4.10 1.74
C LEU A 549 9.42 2.63 1.94
N ALA A 550 9.32 2.23 3.21
CA ALA A 550 8.72 0.95 3.55
C ALA A 550 7.22 0.98 3.25
N SER A 551 6.71 -0.11 2.70
CA SER A 551 5.28 -0.29 2.44
C SER A 551 4.46 -0.07 3.72
N LYS A 552 3.33 0.61 3.58
CA LYS A 552 2.37 0.81 4.67
C LYS A 552 1.39 -0.36 4.73
N TYR A 553 0.98 -0.76 5.93
CA TYR A 553 0.01 -1.82 6.13
C TYR A 553 -0.91 -1.45 7.30
N THR A 554 -2.17 -1.85 7.20
CA THR A 554 -3.08 -1.94 8.34
C THR A 554 -3.08 -3.36 8.87
N VAL A 555 -2.71 -3.53 10.14
CA VAL A 555 -2.87 -4.80 10.84
C VAL A 555 -3.63 -4.57 12.14
N GLY A 556 -4.89 -5.01 12.15
CA GLY A 556 -5.78 -4.76 13.27
C GLY A 556 -6.08 -3.27 13.42
N THR A 557 -5.64 -2.67 14.53
CA THR A 557 -5.77 -1.23 14.82
C THR A 557 -4.46 -0.47 14.65
N VAL A 558 -3.42 -1.12 14.11
CA VAL A 558 -2.10 -0.51 13.88
C VAL A 558 -1.93 -0.23 12.41
N ASP A 559 -1.72 1.04 12.10
CA ASP A 559 -1.38 1.55 10.78
C ASP A 559 0.03 2.09 10.80
N GLY A 560 0.86 1.58 9.90
CA GLY A 560 2.24 2.02 9.86
C GLY A 560 3.04 1.31 8.79
N SER A 561 4.34 1.44 8.89
CA SER A 561 5.25 0.82 7.94
C SER A 561 5.59 -0.59 8.38
N GLY A 562 5.71 -1.48 7.41
CA GLY A 562 5.90 -2.89 7.68
C GLY A 562 6.54 -3.65 6.55
N ILE A 563 6.64 -4.95 6.77
CA ILE A 563 7.08 -5.93 5.77
C ILE A 563 6.06 -7.06 5.77
N SER A 564 5.71 -7.53 4.58
CA SER A 564 4.87 -8.70 4.38
C SER A 564 5.62 -9.75 3.56
N ALA A 565 5.40 -11.02 3.88
CA ALA A 565 6.07 -12.14 3.22
C ALA A 565 5.22 -13.41 3.26
N LYS A 566 5.39 -14.32 2.30
CA LYS A 566 4.82 -15.67 2.34
C LYS A 566 5.90 -16.73 2.52
N PHE A 567 5.64 -17.66 3.42
CA PHE A 567 6.52 -18.77 3.72
C PHE A 567 5.76 -20.08 3.55
N LYS A 568 6.33 -21.02 2.79
CA LYS A 568 5.85 -22.39 2.74
C LYS A 568 6.53 -23.16 3.87
N VAL A 569 5.74 -23.58 4.86
CA VAL A 569 6.25 -24.32 6.01
C VAL A 569 6.22 -25.81 5.70
N THR A 570 7.37 -26.45 5.88
CA THR A 570 7.60 -27.85 5.47
C THR A 570 7.57 -28.84 6.62
N GLN A 571 7.62 -28.38 7.88
CA GLN A 571 7.62 -29.24 9.08
C GLN A 571 6.64 -28.76 10.15
#